data_AF-A0A6A0AA64-F1
#
_entry.id   AF-A0A6A0AA64-F1
#
_cell.length_a   1.000
_cell.length_b   1.000
_cell.length_c   1.000
_cell.angle_alpha   90.00
_cell.angle_beta   90.00
_cell.angle_gamma   90.00
#
_symmetry.space_group_name_H-M   'P 1'
#
loop_
_entity.id
_entity.type
_entity.pdbx_description
1 polymer ?
#
loop_
_entity_poly.entity_id
_entity_poly.type
_entity_poly.pdbx_seq_one_letter_code
_entity_poly.pdbx_strand_id
1 'polypeptide(L)' 'MVELVLIRHGESEWNKLGLFTGWTDVGLSPAGALQAQRAGNILRAHGVTFDLVYT' A
#
# COMPACT_ATOMS: atom_id res chain seq x y z
N MET A 1 -13.18 -2.98 -21.87
CA MET A 1 -12.74 -3.86 -20.76
C MET A 1 -12.56 -2.96 -19.54
N VAL A 2 -12.93 -3.40 -18.35
CA VAL A 2 -12.78 -2.61 -17.12
C VAL A 2 -11.70 -3.27 -16.28
N GLU A 3 -10.76 -2.49 -15.75
CA GLU A 3 -9.71 -2.95 -14.87
C GLU A 3 -9.87 -2.31 -13.49
N LEU A 4 -9.73 -3.12 -12.45
CA LEU A 4 -9.75 -2.69 -11.05
C LEU A 4 -8.46 -3.17 -10.39
N VAL A 5 -7.71 -2.23 -9.80
CA VAL A 5 -6.48 -2.54 -9.06
C VAL A 5 -6.75 -2.37 -7.58
N LEU A 6 -6.45 -3.41 -6.81
CA LEU A 6 -6.53 -3.41 -5.36
C LEU A 6 -5.13 -3.47 -4.76
N ILE A 7 -4.87 -2.65 -3.76
CA ILE A 7 -3.60 -2.66 -3.03
C ILE A 7 -3.88 -2.61 -1.53
N ARG A 8 -3.15 -3.43 -0.76
CA ARG A 8 -3.14 -3.33 0.70
C ARG A 8 -1.97 -2.45 1.12
N HIS A 9 -2.14 -1.69 2.20
CA HIS A 9 -1.04 -0.96 2.83
C HIS A 9 0.14 -1.89 3.16
N GLY A 10 1.35 -1.32 3.20
CA GLY A 10 2.56 -2.03 3.63
C GLY A 10 2.58 -2.30 5.14
N GLU A 11 3.67 -2.89 5.63
CA GLU A 11 3.88 -3.10 7.07
C GLU A 11 3.72 -1.78 7.85
N SER A 12 2.88 -1.77 8.90
CA SER A 12 2.77 -0.67 9.86
C SER A 12 3.70 -0.86 11.05
N GLU A 13 3.96 0.22 11.81
CA GLU A 13 4.73 0.12 13.06
C GLU A 13 4.12 -0.90 14.03
N TRP A 14 2.79 -1.03 14.06
CA TRP A 14 2.11 -2.01 14.91
C TRP A 14 2.09 -3.41 14.33
N ASN A 15 1.97 -3.56 13.01
CA ASN A 15 2.08 -4.87 12.37
C ASN A 15 3.46 -5.50 12.62
N LYS A 16 4.52 -4.68 12.54
CA LYS A 16 5.89 -5.08 12.90
C LYS A 16 6.01 -5.58 14.34
N LEU A 17 5.23 -5.01 15.26
CA LEU A 17 5.20 -5.39 16.68
C LEU A 17 4.18 -6.50 17.00
N GLY A 18 3.43 -7.01 16.00
CA GLY A 18 2.37 -8.00 16.21
C GLY A 18 1.15 -7.45 16.95
N LEU A 19 0.97 -6.12 16.98
CA LEU A 19 -0.15 -5.45 17.66
C LEU A 19 -1.36 -5.29 16.72
N PHE A 20 -2.56 -5.40 17.28
CA PHE A 20 -3.80 -5.11 16.57
C PHE A 20 -3.99 -3.61 16.38
N THR A 21 -3.94 -3.13 15.14
CA THR A 21 -4.10 -1.69 14.82
C THR A 21 -5.55 -1.21 14.92
N GLY A 22 -6.50 -1.98 14.38
CA GLY A 22 -7.91 -1.62 14.36
C GLY A 22 -8.15 -0.26 13.68
N TRP A 23 -8.80 0.65 14.41
CA TRP A 23 -9.15 1.99 13.93
C TRP A 23 -8.12 3.06 14.36
N THR A 24 -6.99 2.63 14.94
CA THR A 24 -5.92 3.53 15.37
C THR A 24 -5.13 3.99 14.15
N ASP A 25 -4.90 5.30 14.05
CA ASP A 25 -4.09 5.88 12.98
C ASP A 25 -2.60 5.62 13.22
N VAL A 26 -2.09 4.51 12.66
CA VAL A 26 -0.70 4.07 12.80
C VAL A 26 -0.01 4.16 11.45
N GLY A 27 1.14 4.83 11.43
CA GLY A 27 1.97 4.97 10.23
C GLY A 27 2.59 3.67 9.74
N LEU A 28 3.07 3.71 8.49
CA LEU A 28 3.90 2.66 7.91
C LEU A 28 5.26 2.60 8.59
N SER A 29 5.81 1.39 8.68
CA SER A 29 7.22 1.23 9.01
C SER A 29 8.10 1.69 7.84
N PRO A 30 9.41 1.93 8.05
CA PRO A 30 10.34 2.17 6.94
C PRO A 30 10.30 1.07 5.88
N ALA A 31 10.09 -0.19 6.28
CA ALA A 31 9.91 -1.31 5.35
C ALA A 31 8.58 -1.21 4.60
N GLY A 32 7.49 -0.85 5.28
CA GLY A 32 6.18 -0.60 4.67
C GLY A 32 6.21 0.50 3.61
N ALA A 33 6.94 1.59 3.87
CA ALA A 33 7.13 2.67 2.91
C ALA A 33 7.88 2.18 1.64
N LEU A 34 8.92 1.35 1.81
CA LEU A 34 9.64 0.76 0.67
C LEU A 34 8.77 -0.24 -0.11
N GLN A 35 7.90 -1.00 0.56
CA GLN A 35 6.92 -1.87 -0.09
C GLN A 35 5.96 -1.07 -0.98
N ALA A 36 5.44 0.06 -0.49
CA ALA A 36 4.57 0.93 -1.27
C ALA A 36 5.29 1.53 -2.50
N GLN A 37 6.53 1.99 -2.33
CA GLN A 37 7.35 2.48 -3.45
C GLN A 37 7.61 1.39 -4.50
N ARG A 38 7.91 0.16 -4.06
CA ARG A 38 8.12 -0.96 -4.96
C ARG A 38 6.86 -1.31 -5.75
N ALA A 39 5.70 -1.31 -5.11
CA ALA A 39 4.42 -1.54 -5.78
C ALA A 39 4.16 -0.47 -6.85
N GLY A 40 4.39 0.81 -6.53
CA GLY A 40 4.28 1.91 -7.51
C GLY A 40 5.21 1.74 -8.71
N ASN A 41 6.45 1.31 -8.49
CA ASN A 41 7.39 1.03 -9.57
C ASN A 41 6.94 -0.13 -10.47
N ILE A 42 6.35 -1.19 -9.89
CA ILE A 42 5.80 -2.32 -10.66
C ILE A 42 4.62 -1.87 -11.52
N LEU A 43 3.68 -1.12 -10.95
CA LEU A 43 2.53 -0.60 -11.69
C LEU A 43 2.98 0.28 -12.87
N ARG A 44 3.95 1.17 -12.63
CA ARG A 44 4.55 1.99 -13.68
C ARG A 44 5.21 1.15 -14.77
N ALA A 45 5.99 0.13 -14.41
CA ALA A 45 6.67 -0.73 -15.37
C ALA A 45 5.69 -1.50 -16.29
N HIS A 46 4.47 -1.76 -15.80
CA HIS A 46 3.39 -2.39 -16.59
C HIS A 46 2.49 -1.38 -17.30
N GLY A 47 2.78 -0.08 -17.23
CA GLY A 47 1.99 0.96 -17.87
C GLY A 47 0.60 1.17 -17.26
N VAL A 48 0.39 0.73 -16.01
CA VAL A 48 -0.89 0.92 -15.32
C VAL A 48 -1.09 2.40 -14.99
N THR A 49 -2.25 2.94 -15.35
CA THR A 49 -2.67 4.31 -15.06
C THR A 49 -4.05 4.30 -14.41
N PHE A 50 -4.42 5.40 -13.75
CA PHE A 50 -5.66 5.49 -12.98
C PHE A 50 -6.39 6.79 -13.28
N ASP A 51 -7.70 6.68 -13.52
CA ASP A 51 -8.59 7.83 -13.64
C ASP A 51 -9.09 8.29 -12.26
N LEU A 52 -9.29 7.35 -11.33
CA LEU A 52 -9.82 7.57 -9.98
C LEU A 52 -9.10 6.68 -8.95
N VAL A 53 -8.95 7.19 -7.72
CA VAL A 53 -8.31 6.48 -6.60
C VAL A 53 -9.14 6.66 -5.33
N TYR A 54 -9.30 5.59 -4.55
CA TYR A 54 -9.99 5.56 -3.26
C TYR A 54 -9.08 4.89 -2.21
N THR A 55 -9.13 5.36 -0.95
CA THR A 55 -8.33 4.83 0.17
C THR A 55 -9.07 4.90 1.49
#